data_AF-A0A2J6TMZ6-F1
#
_entry.id   AF-A0A2J6TMZ6-F1
#
_cell.length_a   1.000
_cell.length_b   1.000
_cell.length_c   1.000
_cell.angle_alpha   90.00
_cell.angle_beta   90.00
_cell.angle_gamma   90.00
#
_symmetry.space_group_name_H-M   'P 1'
#
loop_
_entity.id
_entity.type
_entity.pdbx_description
1 polymer ?
#
loop_
_entity_poly.entity_id
_entity_poly.type
_entity_poly.pdbx_seq_one_letter_code
_entity_poly.pdbx_strand_id
1 'polypeptide(L)'
;MVVYKQDSNKLIPFVDDTIARWTTPTAMVDYESVAAGDKFGNVWIVRCPEKTSAEADEPGSEAHLISREYLNGAPNRLNLMAHFFAQDIPTSICKTALVVGGPDVLLWGGLQGTIGVLIPFVAREDADFFQTLEMHMRSEDPPLAGRDHLLYRGYYVPVKGVIDGDLCERYLLLPSGKKQMIAGELDRSVREIERKISLARTRSAF
;
A
#
# COMPACT_ATOMS: atom_id res chain seq x y z
N MET A 1 -15.20 -9.61 -4.41
CA MET A 1 -16.26 -8.57 -4.39
C MET A 1 -17.58 -9.22 -4.81
N VAL A 2 -18.69 -8.61 -4.41
CA VAL A 2 -20.06 -9.10 -4.71
C VAL A 2 -20.83 -7.96 -5.34
N VAL A 3 -21.54 -8.24 -6.42
CA VAL A 3 -22.47 -7.29 -7.05
C VAL A 3 -23.90 -7.62 -6.68
N TYR A 4 -24.70 -6.60 -6.41
CA TYR A 4 -26.15 -6.73 -6.19
C TYR A 4 -26.90 -6.41 -7.49
N LYS A 5 -27.75 -7.33 -7.94
CA LYS A 5 -28.59 -7.18 -9.12
C LYS A 5 -30.03 -6.94 -8.68
N GLN A 6 -30.51 -5.72 -8.89
CA GLN A 6 -31.81 -5.27 -8.39
C GLN A 6 -32.99 -6.03 -9.04
N ASP A 7 -32.95 -6.20 -10.37
CA ASP A 7 -34.07 -6.82 -11.11
C ASP A 7 -34.28 -8.28 -10.72
N SER A 8 -33.19 -9.00 -10.44
CA SER A 8 -33.23 -10.40 -10.04
C SER A 8 -33.17 -10.61 -8.52
N ASN A 9 -32.97 -9.53 -7.74
CA ASN A 9 -32.74 -9.54 -6.30
C ASN A 9 -31.68 -10.57 -5.87
N LYS A 10 -30.52 -10.55 -6.54
CA LYS A 10 -29.42 -11.51 -6.33
C LYS A 10 -28.13 -10.83 -5.91
N LEU A 11 -27.39 -11.51 -5.04
CA LEU A 11 -26.00 -11.21 -4.71
C LEU A 11 -25.10 -12.20 -5.45
N ILE A 12 -24.21 -11.70 -6.29
CA ILE A 12 -23.36 -12.54 -7.14
C ILE A 12 -21.90 -12.26 -6.82
N PRO A 13 -21.16 -13.24 -6.25
CA PRO A 13 -19.70 -13.13 -6.14
C PRO A 13 -19.07 -13.31 -7.52
N PHE A 14 -18.36 -12.29 -7.99
CA PHE A 14 -17.84 -12.27 -9.37
C PHE A 14 -16.31 -12.20 -9.44
N VAL A 15 -15.64 -11.94 -8.32
CA VAL A 15 -14.18 -11.86 -8.20
C VAL A 15 -13.74 -12.20 -6.77
N ASP A 16 -12.65 -12.93 -6.61
CA ASP A 16 -12.03 -13.27 -5.32
C ASP A 16 -10.49 -13.13 -5.37
N ASP A 17 -9.84 -13.31 -4.23
CA ASP A 17 -8.39 -13.18 -4.12
C ASP A 17 -7.64 -14.45 -4.56
N THR A 18 -6.36 -14.30 -4.86
CA THR A 18 -5.46 -15.37 -5.30
C THR A 18 -4.83 -16.16 -4.15
N ILE A 19 -4.72 -15.54 -2.97
CA ILE A 19 -4.10 -16.16 -1.78
C ILE A 19 -5.00 -16.00 -0.56
N ALA A 20 -4.78 -16.85 0.44
CA ALA A 20 -5.46 -16.74 1.73
C ALA A 20 -4.93 -15.52 2.52
N ARG A 21 -5.83 -14.64 2.94
CA ARG A 21 -5.53 -13.50 3.81
C ARG A 21 -6.42 -13.57 5.06
N TRP A 22 -5.81 -13.44 6.22
CA TRP A 22 -6.51 -13.50 7.51
C TRP A 22 -6.94 -12.11 7.94
N THR A 23 -7.82 -11.55 7.12
CA THR A 23 -8.22 -10.13 7.13
C THR A 23 -8.70 -9.67 8.51
N THR A 24 -8.23 -8.52 8.95
CA THR A 24 -8.61 -7.88 10.22
C THR A 24 -9.46 -6.62 9.97
N PRO A 25 -8.95 -5.51 9.39
CA PRO A 25 -9.80 -4.42 8.89
C PRO A 25 -9.78 -4.33 7.36
N THR A 26 -10.80 -3.70 6.79
CA THR A 26 -10.89 -3.35 5.36
C THR A 26 -11.45 -1.93 5.18
N ALA A 27 -11.08 -1.28 4.09
CA ALA A 27 -11.67 -0.04 3.63
C ALA A 27 -11.65 0.04 2.09
N MET A 28 -12.77 0.47 1.50
CA MET A 28 -12.80 0.85 0.08
C MET A 28 -11.99 2.12 -0.12
N VAL A 29 -11.09 2.14 -1.10
CA VAL A 29 -10.29 3.35 -1.41
C VAL A 29 -10.79 4.08 -2.65
N ASP A 30 -11.38 3.31 -3.57
CA ASP A 30 -12.17 3.73 -4.72
C ASP A 30 -13.21 2.63 -5.01
N TYR A 31 -13.92 2.70 -6.15
CA TYR A 31 -14.94 1.71 -6.52
C TYR A 31 -14.37 0.29 -6.72
N GLU A 32 -13.14 0.19 -7.22
CA GLU A 32 -12.56 -1.08 -7.67
C GLU A 32 -11.57 -1.67 -6.67
N SER A 33 -11.15 -0.90 -5.67
CA SER A 33 -9.97 -1.20 -4.85
C SER A 33 -10.28 -1.18 -3.37
N VAL A 34 -9.75 -2.19 -2.68
CA VAL A 34 -9.87 -2.38 -1.23
C VAL A 34 -8.49 -2.38 -0.61
N ALA A 35 -8.29 -1.53 0.39
CA ALA A 35 -7.16 -1.60 1.31
C ALA A 35 -7.56 -2.39 2.56
N ALA A 36 -6.61 -3.13 3.12
CA ALA A 36 -6.88 -3.95 4.29
C ALA A 36 -5.60 -4.37 5.02
N GLY A 37 -5.77 -4.95 6.20
CA GLY A 37 -4.71 -5.62 6.94
C GLY A 37 -5.07 -7.05 7.31
N ASP A 38 -4.10 -7.80 7.85
CA ASP A 38 -4.34 -9.15 8.38
C ASP A 38 -3.68 -9.41 9.74
N LYS A 39 -4.09 -10.51 10.38
CA LYS A 39 -3.61 -10.93 11.71
C LYS A 39 -2.11 -11.20 11.80
N PHE A 40 -1.42 -11.24 10.66
CA PHE A 40 0.02 -11.49 10.60
C PHE A 40 0.81 -10.19 10.48
N GLY A 41 0.18 -9.02 10.47
CA GLY A 41 0.90 -7.73 10.43
C GLY A 41 1.16 -7.20 9.02
N ASN A 42 0.42 -7.69 8.01
CA ASN A 42 0.52 -7.16 6.65
C ASN A 42 -0.55 -6.10 6.40
N VAL A 43 -0.22 -5.14 5.53
CA VAL A 43 -1.15 -4.20 4.90
C VAL A 43 -1.07 -4.40 3.39
N TRP A 44 -2.22 -4.37 2.71
CA TRP A 44 -2.29 -4.60 1.27
C TRP A 44 -3.40 -3.80 0.60
N ILE A 45 -3.28 -3.66 -0.72
CA ILE A 45 -4.32 -3.11 -1.59
C ILE A 45 -4.52 -4.07 -2.75
N VAL A 46 -5.77 -4.48 -2.98
CA VAL A 46 -6.17 -5.27 -4.15
C VAL A 46 -7.19 -4.49 -4.97
N ARG A 47 -7.22 -4.75 -6.28
CA ARG A 47 -8.10 -4.07 -7.24
C ARG A 47 -8.79 -5.08 -8.15
N CYS A 48 -10.08 -4.88 -8.41
CA CYS A 48 -10.80 -5.62 -9.43
C CYS A 48 -10.28 -5.27 -10.83
N PRO A 49 -10.03 -6.24 -11.72
CA PRO A 49 -9.76 -5.93 -13.12
C PRO A 49 -10.88 -5.10 -13.74
N GLU A 50 -10.52 -4.07 -14.51
CA GLU A 50 -11.47 -3.11 -15.11
C GLU A 50 -12.55 -3.80 -15.96
N LYS A 51 -12.13 -4.76 -16.81
CA LYS A 51 -13.07 -5.55 -17.61
C LYS A 51 -14.07 -6.33 -16.74
N THR A 52 -13.59 -6.96 -15.69
CA THR A 52 -14.42 -7.72 -14.74
C THR A 52 -15.37 -6.79 -13.97
N SER A 53 -14.92 -5.59 -13.62
CA SER A 53 -15.70 -4.55 -12.96
C SER A 53 -16.85 -4.09 -13.87
N ALA A 54 -16.55 -3.76 -15.13
CA ALA A 54 -17.55 -3.36 -16.12
C ALA A 54 -18.60 -4.44 -16.40
N GLU A 55 -18.17 -5.69 -16.64
CA GLU A 55 -19.08 -6.84 -16.86
C GLU A 55 -19.99 -7.09 -15.64
N ALA A 56 -19.50 -6.84 -14.43
CA ALA A 56 -20.29 -6.99 -13.21
C ALA A 56 -21.47 -6.01 -13.15
N ASP A 57 -21.31 -4.80 -13.70
CA ASP A 57 -22.33 -3.75 -13.69
C ASP A 57 -23.31 -3.83 -14.87
N GLU A 58 -22.99 -4.58 -15.92
CA GLU A 58 -23.86 -4.73 -17.10
C GLU A 58 -25.24 -5.35 -16.77
N PRO A 59 -26.36 -4.74 -17.22
CA PRO A 59 -27.69 -5.34 -17.05
C PRO A 59 -27.81 -6.70 -17.73
N GLY A 60 -28.36 -7.70 -17.05
CA GLY A 60 -28.51 -9.06 -17.60
C GLY A 60 -27.23 -9.93 -17.55
N SER A 61 -26.13 -9.45 -16.98
CA SER A 61 -24.86 -10.18 -16.92
C SER A 61 -24.84 -11.36 -15.93
N GLU A 62 -25.93 -11.61 -15.18
CA GLU A 62 -25.98 -12.62 -14.13
C GLU A 62 -25.53 -14.01 -14.56
N ALA A 63 -25.97 -14.45 -15.74
CA ALA A 63 -25.60 -15.76 -16.27
C ALA A 63 -24.08 -15.84 -16.52
N HIS A 64 -23.48 -14.77 -17.04
CA HIS A 64 -22.05 -14.72 -17.34
C HIS A 64 -21.19 -14.72 -16.08
N LEU A 65 -21.61 -13.96 -15.05
CA LEU A 65 -20.90 -13.88 -13.76
C LEU A 65 -20.90 -15.19 -12.97
N ILE A 66 -21.87 -16.08 -13.22
CA ILE A 66 -22.00 -17.38 -12.54
C ILE A 66 -21.42 -18.52 -13.39
N SER A 67 -21.21 -18.30 -14.70
CA SER A 67 -21.04 -19.39 -15.67
C SER A 67 -19.77 -20.24 -15.55
N ARG A 68 -18.75 -19.82 -14.78
CA ARG A 68 -17.48 -20.54 -14.68
C ARG A 68 -16.83 -20.39 -13.31
N GLU A 69 -17.05 -21.37 -12.43
CA GLU A 69 -16.21 -21.49 -11.24
C GLU A 69 -14.75 -21.72 -11.66
N TYR A 70 -13.83 -20.97 -11.06
CA TYR A 70 -12.39 -21.12 -11.29
C TYR A 70 -11.71 -21.35 -9.95
N LEU A 71 -10.87 -22.40 -9.87
CA LEU A 71 -10.16 -22.83 -8.65
C LEU A 71 -11.04 -22.88 -7.39
N ASN A 72 -12.25 -23.47 -7.50
CA ASN A 72 -13.24 -23.57 -6.40
C ASN A 72 -13.65 -22.21 -5.82
N GLY A 73 -13.66 -21.16 -6.64
CA GLY A 73 -14.05 -19.81 -6.25
C GLY A 73 -14.73 -19.06 -7.40
N ALA A 74 -14.68 -17.74 -7.32
CA ALA A 74 -15.26 -16.85 -8.33
C ALA A 74 -14.57 -17.04 -9.70
N PRO A 75 -15.19 -16.62 -10.82
CA PRO A 75 -14.59 -16.73 -12.15
C PRO A 75 -13.32 -15.89 -12.33
N ASN A 76 -13.20 -14.77 -11.63
CA ASN A 76 -12.12 -13.80 -11.81
C ASN A 76 -11.29 -13.65 -10.54
N ARG A 77 -10.06 -13.13 -10.69
CA ARG A 77 -9.13 -12.87 -9.60
C ARG A 77 -8.80 -11.39 -9.45
N LEU A 78 -8.69 -10.94 -8.20
CA LEU A 78 -8.23 -9.61 -7.85
C LEU A 78 -6.75 -9.45 -8.19
N ASN A 79 -6.38 -8.25 -8.64
CA ASN A 79 -5.00 -7.86 -8.86
C ASN A 79 -4.41 -7.28 -7.57
N LEU A 80 -3.25 -7.78 -7.13
CA LEU A 80 -2.51 -7.18 -6.01
C LEU A 80 -1.84 -5.88 -6.45
N MET A 81 -2.26 -4.74 -5.90
CA MET A 81 -1.70 -3.42 -6.20
C MET A 81 -0.52 -3.08 -5.28
N ALA A 82 -0.68 -3.32 -3.98
CA ALA A 82 0.35 -3.03 -2.98
C ALA A 82 0.38 -4.10 -1.88
N HIS A 83 1.56 -4.35 -1.32
CA HIS A 83 1.75 -5.23 -0.16
C HIS A 83 2.95 -4.79 0.66
N PHE A 84 2.79 -4.76 1.99
CA PHE A 84 3.81 -4.30 2.92
C PHE A 84 3.64 -4.96 4.29
N PHE A 85 4.74 -5.46 4.86
CA PHE A 85 4.77 -5.96 6.23
C PHE A 85 5.06 -4.83 7.22
N ALA A 86 4.04 -4.47 8.01
CA ALA A 86 4.10 -3.44 9.03
C ALA A 86 4.54 -3.97 10.40
N GLN A 87 4.63 -5.29 10.56
CA GLN A 87 4.88 -6.03 11.81
C GLN A 87 3.76 -5.93 12.85
N ASP A 88 3.25 -4.73 13.13
CA ASP A 88 2.09 -4.57 14.00
C ASP A 88 0.82 -5.02 13.25
N ILE A 89 -0.12 -5.65 13.97
CA ILE A 89 -1.35 -6.19 13.40
C ILE A 89 -2.32 -5.02 13.18
N PRO A 90 -2.72 -4.70 11.93
CA PRO A 90 -3.71 -3.66 11.71
C PRO A 90 -5.05 -4.08 12.31
N THR A 91 -5.69 -3.17 13.05
CA THR A 91 -7.00 -3.36 13.68
C THR A 91 -8.06 -2.41 13.11
N SER A 92 -7.63 -1.31 12.49
CA SER A 92 -8.50 -0.37 11.78
C SER A 92 -7.76 0.21 10.57
N ILE A 93 -8.49 0.55 9.51
CA ILE A 93 -7.97 1.27 8.35
C ILE A 93 -9.08 2.14 7.77
N CYS A 94 -8.76 3.37 7.37
CA CYS A 94 -9.68 4.26 6.69
C CYS A 94 -8.97 5.20 5.72
N LYS A 95 -9.69 5.62 4.67
CA LYS A 95 -9.26 6.71 3.79
C LYS A 95 -9.75 8.04 4.38
N THR A 96 -8.84 8.99 4.56
CA THR A 96 -9.16 10.30 5.16
C THR A 96 -8.15 11.36 4.72
N ALA A 97 -8.46 12.63 4.95
CA ALA A 97 -7.49 13.72 4.88
C ALA A 97 -7.09 14.14 6.31
N LEU A 98 -5.79 14.19 6.60
CA LEU A 98 -5.27 14.62 7.91
C LEU A 98 -4.92 16.11 7.96
N VAL A 99 -4.73 16.73 6.79
CA VAL A 99 -4.36 18.13 6.63
C VAL A 99 -5.38 18.81 5.72
N VAL A 100 -5.82 20.01 6.09
CA VAL A 100 -6.76 20.79 5.26
C VAL A 100 -6.10 21.13 3.92
N GLY A 101 -6.73 20.70 2.82
CA GLY A 101 -6.18 20.86 1.47
C GLY A 101 -5.03 19.90 1.13
N GLY A 102 -4.70 18.96 2.03
CA GLY A 102 -3.79 17.85 1.76
C GLY A 102 -4.44 16.74 0.94
N PRO A 103 -3.65 15.78 0.42
CA PRO A 103 -4.19 14.62 -0.28
C PRO A 103 -4.91 13.67 0.67
N ASP A 104 -5.80 12.85 0.12
CA ASP A 104 -6.32 11.68 0.83
C ASP A 104 -5.19 10.69 1.11
N VAL A 105 -5.17 10.15 2.32
CA VAL A 105 -4.23 9.13 2.79
C VAL A 105 -4.98 7.92 3.34
N LEU A 106 -4.29 6.80 3.48
CA LEU A 106 -4.80 5.67 4.27
C LEU A 106 -4.21 5.73 5.67
N LEU A 107 -5.06 6.02 6.65
CA LEU A 107 -4.72 5.95 8.07
C LEU A 107 -5.06 4.54 8.59
N TRP A 108 -4.14 3.92 9.33
CA TRP A 108 -4.38 2.64 9.97
C TRP A 108 -3.88 2.61 11.41
N GLY A 109 -4.59 1.87 12.26
CA GLY A 109 -4.23 1.64 13.65
C GLY A 109 -3.80 0.19 13.88
N GLY A 110 -2.72 -0.02 14.63
CA GLY A 110 -2.14 -1.31 14.97
C GLY A 110 -2.49 -1.78 16.38
N LEU A 111 -2.44 -3.09 16.61
CA LEU A 111 -2.75 -3.73 17.89
C LEU A 111 -1.77 -3.30 19.00
N GLN A 112 -0.50 -3.06 18.67
CA GLN A 112 0.55 -2.64 19.59
C GLN A 112 0.56 -1.11 19.82
N GLY A 113 -0.39 -0.38 19.23
CA GLY A 113 -0.53 1.07 19.38
C GLY A 113 0.06 1.88 18.23
N THR A 114 0.52 1.23 17.15
CA THR A 114 1.00 1.94 15.95
C THR A 114 -0.13 2.76 15.32
N ILE A 115 0.15 3.99 14.93
CA ILE A 115 -0.73 4.78 14.05
C ILE A 115 0.08 5.10 12.80
N GLY A 116 -0.22 4.41 11.71
CA GLY A 116 0.52 4.51 10.46
C GLY A 116 -0.28 5.17 9.35
N VAL A 117 0.42 5.73 8.38
CA VAL A 117 -0.19 6.40 7.22
C VAL A 117 0.47 5.90 5.93
N LEU A 118 -0.34 5.53 4.93
CA LEU A 118 0.14 5.35 3.55
C LEU A 118 -0.21 6.59 2.74
N ILE A 119 0.81 7.25 2.21
CA ILE A 119 0.70 8.50 1.47
C ILE A 119 0.90 8.20 -0.04
N PRO A 120 -0.04 8.53 -0.92
CA PRO A 120 0.15 8.37 -2.36
C PRO A 120 1.14 9.44 -2.88
N PHE A 121 2.07 9.03 -3.74
CA PHE A 121 2.89 9.98 -4.48
C PHE A 121 2.06 10.67 -5.57
N VAL A 122 2.21 12.00 -5.68
CA VAL A 122 1.54 12.80 -6.71
C VAL A 122 2.28 12.72 -8.04
N ALA A 123 3.62 12.75 -7.97
CA ALA A 123 4.50 12.77 -9.13
C ALA A 123 5.36 11.50 -9.17
N ARG A 124 5.59 10.95 -10.36
CA ARG A 124 6.43 9.77 -10.54
C ARG A 124 7.86 10.04 -10.11
N GLU A 125 8.35 11.25 -10.37
CA GLU A 125 9.69 11.71 -10.02
C GLU A 125 9.91 11.69 -8.50
N ASP A 126 8.86 11.89 -7.70
CA ASP A 126 8.94 11.78 -6.25
C ASP A 126 9.03 10.31 -5.80
N ALA A 127 8.25 9.42 -6.43
CA ALA A 127 8.34 7.99 -6.15
C ALA A 127 9.73 7.44 -6.51
N ASP A 128 10.26 7.78 -7.68
CA ASP A 128 11.59 7.36 -8.13
C ASP A 128 12.69 7.90 -7.18
N PHE A 129 12.54 9.16 -6.72
CA PHE A 129 13.44 9.75 -5.73
C PHE A 129 13.44 8.99 -4.40
N PHE A 130 12.26 8.76 -3.81
CA PHE A 130 12.16 8.06 -2.52
C PHE A 130 12.56 6.59 -2.62
N GLN A 131 12.31 5.95 -3.77
CA GLN A 131 12.73 4.58 -4.01
C GLN A 131 14.27 4.50 -4.02
N THR A 132 14.91 5.46 -4.68
CA THR A 132 16.38 5.52 -4.76
C THR A 132 16.99 5.87 -3.40
N LEU A 133 16.40 6.83 -2.67
CA LEU A 133 16.79 7.13 -1.30
C LEU A 133 16.69 5.91 -0.39
N GLU A 134 15.57 5.18 -0.43
CA GLU A 134 15.38 3.96 0.35
C GLU A 134 16.45 2.91 0.03
N MET A 135 16.80 2.72 -1.25
CA MET A 135 17.87 1.80 -1.65
C MET A 135 19.22 2.17 -1.03
N HIS A 136 19.60 3.46 -1.01
CA HIS A 136 20.82 3.90 -0.33
C HIS A 136 20.73 3.70 1.18
N MET A 137 19.60 4.05 1.79
CA MET A 137 19.42 3.92 3.24
C MET A 137 19.50 2.47 3.72
N ARG A 138 19.05 1.49 2.92
CA ARG A 138 19.20 0.06 3.25
C ARG A 138 20.65 -0.38 3.39
N SER A 139 21.56 0.21 2.62
CA SER A 139 22.99 -0.09 2.65
C SER A 139 23.74 0.71 3.72
N GLU A 140 23.38 1.98 3.87
CA GLU A 140 24.12 2.94 4.71
C GLU A 140 23.65 3.00 6.17
N ASP A 141 22.42 2.58 6.45
CA ASP A 141 21.83 2.47 7.78
C ASP A 141 21.07 1.14 7.91
N PRO A 142 21.78 0.00 7.83
CA PRO A 142 21.14 -1.31 7.86
C PRO A 142 20.43 -1.54 9.20
N PRO A 143 19.36 -2.36 9.24
CA PRO A 143 18.65 -2.66 10.48
C PRO A 143 19.58 -3.16 11.59
N LEU A 144 19.50 -2.53 12.77
CA LEU A 144 20.42 -2.74 13.89
C LEU A 144 20.55 -4.21 14.33
N ALA A 145 19.47 -4.98 14.24
CA ALA A 145 19.43 -6.40 14.62
C ALA A 145 19.96 -7.35 13.51
N GLY A 146 20.58 -6.82 12.46
CA GLY A 146 21.16 -7.62 11.37
C GLY A 146 20.14 -8.23 10.40
N ARG A 147 18.89 -7.75 10.42
CA ARG A 147 17.88 -8.14 9.41
C ARG A 147 18.15 -7.42 8.09
N ASP A 148 17.90 -8.12 6.98
CA ASP A 148 17.76 -7.46 5.69
C ASP A 148 16.42 -6.72 5.63
N HIS A 149 16.46 -5.43 5.32
CA HIS A 149 15.27 -4.57 5.32
C HIS A 149 14.22 -5.00 4.29
N LEU A 150 14.64 -5.34 3.07
CA LEU A 150 13.70 -5.71 2.00
C LEU A 150 13.03 -7.06 2.30
N LEU A 151 13.79 -8.02 2.81
CA LEU A 151 13.24 -9.30 3.27
C LEU A 151 12.32 -9.13 4.48
N TYR A 152 12.64 -8.21 5.39
CA TYR A 152 11.78 -7.89 6.53
C TYR A 152 10.44 -7.30 6.07
N ARG A 153 10.45 -6.26 5.22
CA ARG A 153 9.21 -5.64 4.72
C ARG A 153 8.42 -6.56 3.79
N GLY A 154 9.06 -7.59 3.24
CA GLY A 154 8.45 -8.65 2.43
C GLY A 154 8.25 -9.98 3.16
N TYR A 155 8.06 -9.97 4.49
CA TYR A 155 8.12 -11.17 5.35
C TYR A 155 7.25 -12.34 4.84
N TYR A 156 6.01 -12.07 4.42
CA TYR A 156 5.06 -13.08 3.94
C TYR A 156 4.89 -13.08 2.43
N VAL A 157 4.80 -11.88 1.83
CA VAL A 157 4.71 -11.66 0.39
C VAL A 157 5.67 -10.52 0.04
N PRO A 158 6.38 -10.59 -1.10
CA PRO A 158 7.31 -9.53 -1.51
C PRO A 158 6.67 -8.15 -1.51
N VAL A 159 7.44 -7.15 -1.08
CA VAL A 159 7.01 -5.75 -1.07
C VAL A 159 6.58 -5.35 -2.47
N LYS A 160 5.42 -4.69 -2.58
CA LYS A 160 4.93 -4.15 -3.84
C LYS A 160 4.33 -2.77 -3.61
N GLY A 161 4.78 -1.79 -4.40
CA GLY A 161 4.15 -0.46 -4.48
C GLY A 161 4.23 0.39 -3.20
N VAL A 162 5.11 0.05 -2.25
CA VAL A 162 5.29 0.80 -0.98
C VAL A 162 6.78 1.02 -0.75
N ILE A 163 7.12 2.25 -0.33
CA ILE A 163 8.45 2.66 0.10
C ILE A 163 8.40 2.88 1.61
N ASP A 164 9.41 2.39 2.34
CA ASP A 164 9.47 2.61 3.79
C ASP A 164 9.93 4.04 4.13
N GLY A 165 8.96 4.90 4.44
CA GLY A 165 9.20 6.27 4.88
C GLY A 165 9.96 6.37 6.20
N ASP A 166 9.77 5.43 7.13
CA ASP A 166 10.45 5.44 8.43
C ASP A 166 11.96 5.26 8.23
N LEU A 167 12.36 4.39 7.30
CA LEU A 167 13.77 4.24 6.92
C LEU A 167 14.31 5.50 6.23
N CYS A 168 13.53 6.10 5.33
CA CYS A 168 13.94 7.32 4.62
C CYS A 168 14.19 8.49 5.59
N GLU A 169 13.37 8.64 6.62
CA GLU A 169 13.53 9.71 7.62
C GLU A 169 14.80 9.56 8.46
N ARG A 170 15.31 8.33 8.63
CA ARG A 170 16.60 8.09 9.31
C ARG A 170 17.79 8.68 8.56
N TYR A 171 17.64 9.09 7.29
CA TYR A 171 18.64 9.89 6.58
C TYR A 171 19.10 11.10 7.42
N LEU A 172 18.19 11.72 8.17
CA LEU A 172 18.48 12.88 9.01
C LEU A 172 19.51 12.59 10.11
N LEU A 173 19.64 11.32 10.53
CA LEU A 173 20.54 10.85 11.59
C LEU A 173 21.94 10.46 11.06
N LEU A 174 22.11 10.37 9.74
CA LEU A 174 23.38 9.96 9.15
C LEU A 174 24.49 11.00 9.39
N PRO A 175 25.75 10.57 9.55
CA PRO A 175 26.89 11.48 9.54
C PRO A 175 26.97 12.31 8.25
N SER A 176 27.48 13.53 8.35
CA SER A 176 27.55 14.47 7.21
C SER A 176 28.21 13.89 5.96
N GLY A 177 29.25 13.06 6.12
CA GLY A 177 29.91 12.41 4.98
C GLY A 177 29.00 11.45 4.21
N LYS A 178 28.17 10.67 4.91
CA LYS A 178 27.19 9.76 4.28
C LYS A 178 26.04 10.53 3.64
N LYS A 179 25.57 11.60 4.28
CA LYS A 179 24.59 12.51 3.68
C LYS A 179 25.08 13.10 2.35
N GLN A 180 26.33 13.57 2.31
CA GLN A 180 26.96 14.12 1.11
C GLN A 180 27.12 13.08 0.00
N MET A 181 27.53 11.85 0.36
CA MET A 181 27.67 10.74 -0.58
C MET A 181 26.34 10.43 -1.28
N ILE A 182 25.28 10.18 -0.49
CA ILE A 182 23.93 9.90 -1.02
C ILE A 182 23.40 11.09 -1.83
N ALA A 183 23.66 12.32 -1.38
CA ALA A 183 23.25 13.52 -2.09
C ALA A 183 23.91 13.63 -3.48
N GLY A 184 25.19 13.29 -3.58
CA GLY A 184 25.91 13.21 -4.85
C GLY A 184 25.34 12.15 -5.80
N GLU A 185 25.00 10.96 -5.29
CA GLU A 185 24.41 9.88 -6.09
C GLU A 185 22.98 10.21 -6.57
N LEU A 186 22.23 10.99 -5.79
CA LEU A 186 20.90 11.47 -6.17
C LEU A 186 20.91 12.75 -7.04
N ASP A 187 22.08 13.33 -7.32
CA ASP A 187 22.25 14.64 -7.99
C ASP A 187 21.39 15.74 -7.33
N ARG A 188 21.48 15.82 -6.00
CA ARG A 188 20.72 16.76 -5.15
C ARG A 188 21.61 17.33 -4.07
N SER A 189 21.20 18.44 -3.47
CA SER A 189 21.86 18.93 -2.25
C SER A 189 21.31 18.20 -1.01
N VAL A 190 22.12 18.07 0.04
CA VAL A 190 21.68 17.52 1.34
C VAL A 190 20.41 18.23 1.84
N ARG A 191 20.41 19.56 1.81
CA ARG A 191 19.25 20.37 2.25
C ARG A 191 18.00 20.09 1.44
N GLU A 192 18.15 19.81 0.15
CA GLU A 192 17.02 19.49 -0.71
C GLU A 192 16.40 18.14 -0.35
N ILE A 193 17.23 17.12 -0.07
CA ILE A 193 16.77 15.81 0.41
C ILE A 193 16.04 15.95 1.74
N GLU A 194 16.65 16.63 2.72
CA GLU A 194 16.03 16.87 4.04
C GLU A 194 14.68 17.60 3.89
N ARG A 195 14.61 18.59 3.02
CA ARG A 195 13.37 19.30 2.70
C ARG A 195 12.33 18.38 2.05
N LYS A 196 12.70 17.55 1.08
CA LYS A 196 11.74 16.63 0.42
C LYS A 196 11.18 15.60 1.41
N ILE A 197 12.01 15.04 2.29
CA ILE A 197 11.58 14.12 3.36
C ILE A 197 10.56 14.82 4.27
N SER A 198 10.90 16.00 4.79
CA SER A 198 10.01 16.76 5.68
C SER A 198 8.69 17.17 5.00
N LEU A 199 8.74 17.56 3.72
CA LEU A 199 7.55 17.93 2.95
C LEU A 199 6.62 16.74 2.67
N ALA A 200 7.16 15.53 2.46
CA ALA A 200 6.35 14.34 2.24
C ALA A 200 5.43 14.07 3.44
N ARG A 201 5.94 14.23 4.67
CA ARG A 201 5.16 14.13 5.90
C ARG A 201 4.21 15.31 6.06
N THR A 202 4.73 16.54 6.15
CA THR A 202 3.96 17.73 6.54
C THR A 202 2.84 18.13 5.59
N ARG A 203 2.89 17.72 4.31
CA ARG A 203 1.79 17.97 3.35
C ARG A 203 0.59 17.05 3.55
N SER A 204 0.79 15.88 4.16
CA SER A 204 -0.20 14.80 4.16
C SER A 204 -0.53 14.29 5.56
N ALA A 205 0.34 14.56 6.54
CA ALA A 205 0.29 14.08 7.91
C ALA A 205 1.03 15.06 8.85
N PHE A 206 1.16 14.68 10.12
CA PHE A 206 1.82 15.42 11.19
C PHE A 206 3.07 14.70 11.73
#